data_AF-A0A871R3J1-F1
#
_entry.id   AF-A0A871R3J1-F1
#
_cell.length_a   1.000
_cell.length_b   1.000
_cell.length_c   1.000
_cell.angle_alpha   90.00
_cell.angle_beta   90.00
_cell.angle_gamma   90.00
#
_symmetry.space_group_name_H-M   'P 1'
#
loop_
_entity.id
_entity.type
_entity.pdbx_description
1 polymer ?
#
loop_
_entity_poly.entity_id
_entity_poly.type
_entity_poly.pdbx_seq_one_letter_code
_entity_poly.pdbx_strand_id
1 'polypeptide(L)'
;MQEGGRTGKKEPPFTARYVYRLDDSVLKSLKLMYFDSLTHEERSEQEYKRSLNSIVSNYNDGTMKGSFGPPKIVKPRARSSTKKHVESNNLSDLDKYNEKRARNGQKLLTETEFEAKMDQLSISGSETEDELDTITEEESSNTKVTDEADNSLDESSISYLFTKSPFVLFHSGLLQDGKCYGVYKTTLDAEEGKSDPMRKLMELNSEKFQQKLDNSISALFMIGGGHFAGAIINHKPIVTKGNKGSPEELQLQSVNIAEHKTFHRYTTRRKQGGSQSTSDNARGKANSAGSTLRRYNEQALREEVQDLLKIWKPLLDRCDRIFIKANGVYARQSLLGKGPEAVIEAEDPRVRIFPFTTKRPTTKELRRAWCELSYLKVMDIPKSDKKAVEMKMRQREHLAKSKEQKQRKIDVSKGSSEDDETTKQLISLLKKSKAPSLIAYIRKNKVPVNFRLLPEKEYGRNTQTMLHYAAHFGLSRMCQVLLVNLKADPTIKNERGYTAYEMSADEKTKYAFEVARNTLGEDYCDWEKAAKVPGSKSREEVEEILKKKEDESREKLRELHEKELETARKQFAESHDKKFGRGKTLGGFKETEQHKLDSLTPQQKMRVMREQRARAIEARMKANK
;
A
#
# COMPACT_ATOMS: atom_id res chain seq x y z
N MET A 1 -28.89 -15.48 -57.29
CA MET A 1 -27.86 -14.71 -56.55
C MET A 1 -27.95 -15.12 -55.09
N GLN A 2 -26.86 -15.66 -54.56
CA GLN A 2 -26.77 -16.26 -53.22
C GLN A 2 -26.93 -15.21 -52.13
N GLU A 3 -27.90 -15.41 -51.23
CA GLU A 3 -27.94 -14.73 -49.94
C GLU A 3 -26.92 -15.41 -49.00
N GLY A 4 -25.78 -14.75 -48.79
CA GLY A 4 -24.76 -15.17 -47.85
C GLY A 4 -25.23 -15.00 -46.40
N GLY A 5 -25.68 -16.10 -45.80
CA GLY A 5 -26.00 -16.15 -44.36
C GLY A 5 -24.76 -15.87 -43.50
N ARG A 6 -24.73 -14.71 -42.84
CA ARG A 6 -23.85 -14.48 -41.69
C ARG A 6 -24.36 -15.32 -40.51
N THR A 7 -23.90 -16.56 -40.39
CA THR A 7 -24.03 -17.35 -39.16
C THR A 7 -23.13 -16.73 -38.08
N GLY A 8 -23.62 -15.72 -37.38
CA GLY A 8 -22.96 -15.25 -36.16
C GLY A 8 -22.87 -16.41 -35.17
N LYS A 9 -21.66 -16.83 -34.81
CA LYS A 9 -21.45 -17.90 -33.82
C LYS A 9 -22.20 -17.52 -32.53
N LYS A 10 -23.26 -18.28 -32.22
CA LYS A 10 -24.06 -18.04 -31.02
C LYS A 10 -23.25 -18.50 -29.82
N GLU A 11 -22.90 -17.54 -28.97
CA GLU A 11 -22.17 -17.78 -27.73
C GLU A 11 -22.87 -18.88 -26.88
N PRO A 12 -22.13 -19.88 -26.35
CA PRO A 12 -22.73 -20.96 -25.54
C PRO A 12 -23.48 -20.40 -24.32
N PRO A 13 -24.61 -20.98 -23.90
CA PRO A 13 -25.33 -20.51 -22.71
C PRO A 13 -24.50 -20.66 -21.43
N PHE A 14 -24.83 -19.91 -20.37
CA PHE A 14 -24.08 -19.97 -19.11
C PHE A 14 -24.05 -21.39 -18.50
N THR A 15 -25.10 -22.19 -18.71
CA THR A 15 -25.19 -23.58 -18.25
C THR A 15 -24.10 -24.47 -18.85
N ALA A 16 -23.63 -24.18 -20.06
CA ALA A 16 -22.54 -24.90 -20.72
C ALA A 16 -21.14 -24.45 -20.25
N ARG A 17 -21.07 -23.38 -19.45
CA ARG A 17 -19.83 -22.71 -19.01
C ARG A 17 -19.52 -22.93 -17.53
N TYR A 18 -20.19 -23.86 -16.86
CA TYR A 18 -19.94 -24.16 -15.46
C TYR A 18 -18.63 -24.95 -15.30
N VAL A 19 -17.65 -24.42 -14.56
CA VAL A 19 -16.26 -24.94 -14.52
C VAL A 19 -16.18 -26.40 -14.08
N TYR A 20 -17.05 -26.81 -13.16
CA TYR A 20 -17.11 -28.17 -12.62
C TYR A 20 -17.97 -29.14 -13.47
N ARG A 21 -18.62 -28.64 -14.53
CA ARG A 21 -19.41 -29.43 -15.48
C ARG A 21 -19.58 -28.66 -16.80
N LEU A 22 -18.47 -28.48 -17.49
CA LEU A 22 -18.41 -27.87 -18.81
C LEU A 22 -19.05 -28.80 -19.84
N ASP A 23 -19.68 -28.19 -20.84
CA ASP A 23 -20.11 -28.95 -22.01
C ASP A 23 -18.88 -29.43 -22.79
N ASP A 24 -18.94 -30.65 -23.33
CA ASP A 24 -17.85 -31.30 -24.06
C ASP A 24 -17.40 -30.46 -25.26
N SER A 25 -18.35 -29.79 -25.91
CA SER A 25 -18.08 -28.90 -27.04
C SER A 25 -17.19 -27.73 -26.62
N VAL A 26 -17.47 -27.14 -25.45
CA VAL A 26 -16.71 -26.03 -24.87
C VAL A 26 -15.34 -26.56 -24.44
N LEU A 27 -15.29 -27.63 -23.64
CA LEU A 27 -14.04 -28.18 -23.11
C LEU A 27 -13.03 -28.54 -24.20
N LYS A 28 -13.47 -29.21 -25.28
CA LYS A 28 -12.61 -29.58 -26.43
C LYS A 28 -12.14 -28.38 -27.25
N SER A 29 -12.87 -27.26 -27.20
CA SER A 29 -12.53 -26.05 -27.94
C SER A 29 -11.46 -25.19 -27.25
N LEU A 30 -11.19 -25.40 -25.96
CA LEU A 30 -10.30 -24.55 -25.16
C LEU A 30 -8.83 -24.82 -25.50
N LYS A 31 -8.09 -23.73 -25.75
CA LYS A 31 -6.63 -23.74 -25.90
C LYS A 31 -6.03 -22.71 -24.96
N LEU A 32 -5.05 -23.12 -24.13
CA LEU A 32 -4.40 -22.24 -23.17
C LEU A 32 -3.60 -21.14 -23.89
N MET A 33 -3.74 -19.89 -23.43
CA MET A 33 -2.99 -18.75 -23.97
C MET A 33 -1.76 -18.45 -23.12
N TYR A 34 -0.68 -18.02 -23.77
CA TYR A 34 0.59 -17.65 -23.12
C TYR A 34 0.93 -16.20 -23.45
N PHE A 35 1.52 -15.50 -22.48
CA PHE A 35 1.84 -14.08 -22.62
C PHE A 35 3.29 -13.83 -22.25
N ASP A 36 3.89 -12.88 -22.95
CA ASP A 36 5.21 -12.34 -22.65
C ASP A 36 5.15 -11.39 -21.43
N SER A 37 6.09 -11.50 -20.49
CA SER A 37 6.10 -10.69 -19.26
C SER A 37 6.32 -9.20 -19.48
N LEU A 38 6.92 -8.80 -20.60
CA LEU A 38 7.21 -7.40 -20.93
C LEU A 38 6.18 -6.81 -21.89
N THR A 39 5.95 -7.51 -23.00
CA THR A 39 5.09 -7.00 -24.07
C THR A 39 3.63 -7.31 -23.81
N HIS A 40 3.35 -8.36 -23.02
CA HIS A 40 2.02 -8.96 -22.84
C HIS A 40 1.34 -9.31 -24.16
N GLU A 41 2.15 -9.52 -25.19
CA GLU A 41 1.70 -10.09 -26.44
C GLU A 41 1.47 -11.59 -26.26
N GLU A 42 0.45 -12.08 -26.95
CA GLU A 42 0.18 -13.51 -27.02
C GLU A 42 1.36 -14.20 -27.71
N ARG A 43 1.88 -15.25 -27.07
CA ARG A 43 2.94 -16.10 -27.59
C ARG A 43 2.41 -17.51 -27.81
N SER A 44 3.05 -18.23 -28.73
CA SER A 44 2.68 -19.61 -29.00
C SER A 44 3.12 -20.54 -27.88
N GLU A 45 2.43 -21.68 -27.73
CA GLU A 45 2.83 -22.73 -26.79
C GLU A 45 4.25 -23.26 -27.07
N GLN A 46 4.66 -23.28 -28.34
CA GLN A 46 6.00 -23.71 -28.73
C GLN A 46 7.07 -22.74 -28.22
N GLU A 47 6.82 -21.43 -28.30
CA GLU A 47 7.72 -20.41 -27.76
C GLU A 47 7.81 -20.50 -26.23
N TYR A 48 6.69 -20.75 -25.55
CA TYR A 48 6.70 -21.03 -24.11
C TYR A 48 7.57 -22.25 -23.76
N LYS A 49 7.36 -23.38 -24.45
CA LYS A 49 8.17 -24.61 -24.24
C LYS A 49 9.66 -24.38 -24.52
N ARG A 50 10.00 -23.60 -25.55
CA ARG A 50 11.39 -23.23 -25.87
C ARG A 50 12.01 -22.36 -24.78
N SER A 51 11.29 -21.34 -24.29
CA SER A 51 11.72 -20.49 -23.19
C SER A 51 11.95 -21.30 -21.91
N LEU A 52 11.10 -22.28 -21.63
CA LEU A 52 11.25 -23.15 -20.46
C LEU A 52 12.50 -24.05 -20.58
N ASN A 53 12.77 -24.57 -21.77
CA ASN A 53 13.95 -25.40 -22.03
C ASN A 53 15.26 -24.59 -22.02
N SER A 54 15.28 -23.34 -22.50
CA SER A 54 16.47 -22.49 -22.44
C SER A 54 16.82 -22.14 -20.99
N ILE A 55 15.82 -21.87 -20.15
CA ILE A 55 16.01 -21.65 -18.70
C ILE A 55 16.63 -22.88 -18.05
N VAL A 56 16.15 -24.09 -18.36
CA VAL A 56 16.69 -25.34 -17.80
C VAL A 56 18.10 -25.64 -18.33
N SER A 57 18.38 -25.38 -19.61
CA SER A 57 19.71 -25.56 -20.21
C SER A 57 20.75 -24.62 -19.60
N ASN A 58 20.41 -23.35 -19.43
CA ASN A 58 21.29 -22.34 -18.80
C ASN A 58 21.62 -22.67 -17.34
N TYR A 59 20.73 -23.40 -16.65
CA TYR A 59 20.96 -23.88 -15.30
C TYR A 59 21.92 -25.08 -15.26
N ASN A 60 21.90 -25.94 -16.29
CA ASN A 60 22.78 -27.11 -16.39
C ASN A 60 24.20 -26.78 -16.91
N ASP A 61 24.35 -25.75 -17.76
CA ASP A 61 25.65 -25.37 -18.35
C ASP A 61 26.55 -24.51 -17.44
N GLY A 62 26.14 -24.22 -16.20
CA GLY A 62 27.00 -23.58 -15.21
C GLY A 62 27.44 -22.14 -15.53
N THR A 63 26.90 -21.52 -16.57
CA THR A 63 27.15 -20.12 -16.98
C THR A 63 26.51 -19.09 -16.04
N MET A 64 25.60 -19.52 -15.16
CA MET A 64 25.08 -18.75 -14.02
C MET A 64 25.81 -19.12 -12.72
N LYS A 65 27.03 -18.59 -12.51
CA LYS A 65 27.71 -18.63 -11.19
C LYS A 65 27.17 -17.54 -10.27
N GLY A 66 25.93 -17.72 -9.83
CA GLY A 66 25.28 -16.94 -8.78
C GLY A 66 24.16 -17.81 -8.21
N SER A 67 24.02 -17.90 -6.90
CA SER A 67 23.18 -18.88 -6.22
C SER A 67 21.68 -18.72 -6.51
N PHE A 68 21.23 -19.12 -7.69
CA PHE A 68 19.89 -19.60 -7.91
C PHE A 68 19.93 -21.09 -7.59
N GLY A 69 19.39 -21.48 -6.45
CA GLY A 69 18.93 -22.86 -6.29
C GLY A 69 17.74 -23.12 -7.22
N PRO A 70 17.27 -24.39 -7.35
CA PRO A 70 16.02 -24.68 -8.06
C PRO A 70 14.96 -23.69 -7.55
N PRO A 71 14.08 -23.15 -8.42
CA PRO A 71 13.26 -21.99 -8.14
C PRO A 71 12.72 -22.06 -6.72
N LYS A 72 13.31 -21.26 -5.82
CA LYS A 72 12.86 -21.20 -4.45
C LYS A 72 11.49 -20.55 -4.50
N ILE A 73 10.50 -21.43 -4.44
CA ILE A 73 9.09 -21.18 -4.28
C ILE A 73 8.93 -19.97 -3.36
N VAL A 74 8.49 -18.85 -3.94
CA VAL A 74 7.81 -17.82 -3.16
C VAL A 74 6.49 -18.47 -2.74
N LYS A 75 6.54 -19.26 -1.67
CA LYS A 75 5.35 -19.43 -0.85
C LYS A 75 4.93 -18.01 -0.52
N PRO A 76 3.64 -17.63 -0.55
CA PRO A 76 3.26 -16.44 0.19
C PRO A 76 3.88 -16.62 1.56
N ARG A 77 4.83 -15.75 1.90
CA ARG A 77 5.30 -15.69 3.27
C ARG A 77 4.00 -15.44 4.03
N ALA A 78 3.53 -16.43 4.79
CA ALA A 78 2.66 -16.12 5.92
C ALA A 78 3.33 -14.91 6.54
N ARG A 79 2.63 -13.77 6.66
CA ARG A 79 3.18 -12.62 7.38
C ARG A 79 3.75 -13.23 8.63
N SER A 80 5.08 -13.25 8.76
CA SER A 80 5.69 -13.87 9.91
C SER A 80 5.26 -12.99 11.06
N SER A 81 4.21 -13.39 11.74
CA SER A 81 4.16 -13.21 13.17
C SER A 81 5.24 -14.12 13.75
N THR A 82 6.49 -13.74 13.53
CA THR A 82 7.51 -13.94 14.53
C THR A 82 7.57 -12.66 15.35
N LYS A 83 6.42 -12.24 15.89
CA LYS A 83 6.35 -12.18 17.34
C LYS A 83 6.01 -13.61 17.76
N LYS A 84 7.05 -14.41 18.05
CA LYS A 84 6.85 -15.53 18.95
C LYS A 84 6.16 -14.92 20.17
N HIS A 85 4.98 -15.40 20.52
CA HIS A 85 4.64 -15.44 21.94
C HIS A 85 5.67 -16.41 22.53
N VAL A 86 6.82 -15.86 22.93
CA VAL A 86 7.57 -16.47 24.02
C VAL A 86 6.68 -16.16 25.20
N GLU A 87 6.11 -17.21 25.77
CA GLU A 87 5.67 -17.20 27.16
C GLU A 87 6.67 -16.39 27.96
N SER A 88 6.15 -15.48 28.77
CA SER A 88 6.90 -14.62 29.67
C SER A 88 8.00 -15.39 30.42
N ASN A 89 9.19 -15.43 29.83
CA ASN A 89 10.44 -15.68 30.52
C ASN A 89 11.28 -14.43 30.25
N ASN A 90 11.62 -13.76 31.35
CA ASN A 90 12.42 -12.54 31.40
C ASN A 90 13.80 -12.75 30.73
N LEU A 91 13.84 -12.65 29.41
CA LEU A 91 15.10 -12.57 28.66
C LEU A 91 15.60 -11.14 28.71
N SER A 92 16.85 -10.99 29.17
CA SER A 92 17.56 -9.73 29.28
C SER A 92 17.63 -9.03 27.93
N ASP A 93 17.68 -7.70 27.92
CA ASP A 93 17.75 -6.92 26.68
C ASP A 93 19.05 -7.20 25.89
N LEU A 94 20.09 -7.69 26.57
CA LEU A 94 21.30 -8.24 25.97
C LEU A 94 20.99 -9.43 25.04
N ASP A 95 20.15 -10.36 25.47
CA ASP A 95 19.85 -11.60 24.72
C ASP A 95 19.06 -11.29 23.46
N LYS A 96 18.08 -10.40 23.55
CA LYS A 96 17.30 -9.91 22.40
C LYS A 96 18.19 -9.19 21.39
N TYR A 97 19.16 -8.41 21.87
CA TYR A 97 20.10 -7.69 21.03
C TYR A 97 21.07 -8.64 20.32
N ASN A 98 21.59 -9.64 21.04
CA ASN A 98 22.48 -10.65 20.51
C ASN A 98 21.81 -11.59 19.50
N GLU A 99 20.54 -11.96 19.71
CA GLU A 99 19.77 -12.67 18.68
C GLU A 99 19.64 -11.86 17.38
N LYS A 100 19.50 -10.54 17.49
CA LYS A 100 19.39 -9.65 16.33
C LYS A 100 20.73 -9.50 15.60
N ARG A 101 21.84 -9.51 16.34
CA ARG A 101 23.20 -9.55 15.78
C ARG A 101 23.49 -10.87 15.09
N ALA A 102 23.10 -11.99 15.70
CA ALA A 102 23.26 -13.33 15.12
C ALA A 102 22.52 -13.50 13.79
N ARG A 103 21.26 -13.03 13.70
CA ARG A 103 20.49 -13.05 12.44
C ARG A 103 21.12 -12.22 11.32
N ASN A 104 21.94 -11.24 11.67
CA ASN A 104 22.64 -10.38 10.73
C ASN A 104 24.11 -10.79 10.53
N GLY A 105 24.52 -11.97 11.01
CA GLY A 105 25.89 -12.48 10.90
C GLY A 105 26.93 -11.67 11.68
N GLN A 106 26.51 -10.91 12.70
CA GLN A 106 27.39 -10.09 13.52
C GLN A 106 27.79 -10.81 14.82
N LYS A 107 28.99 -10.50 15.34
CA LYS A 107 29.50 -11.05 16.59
C LYS A 107 28.61 -10.69 17.78
N LEU A 108 28.33 -11.69 18.62
CA LEU A 108 27.61 -11.55 19.89
C LEU A 108 28.41 -10.64 20.85
N LEU A 109 27.71 -9.83 21.64
CA LEU A 109 28.29 -8.94 22.65
C LEU A 109 28.20 -9.57 24.03
N THR A 110 29.16 -9.26 24.87
CA THR A 110 29.05 -9.47 26.32
C THR A 110 28.23 -8.36 26.97
N GLU A 111 27.79 -8.58 28.22
CA GLU A 111 26.97 -7.62 28.98
C GLU A 111 27.65 -6.24 29.11
N THR A 112 28.96 -6.24 29.38
CA THR A 112 29.79 -5.03 29.45
C THR A 112 29.88 -4.26 28.14
N GLU A 113 29.94 -4.95 27.01
CA GLU A 113 29.98 -4.31 25.68
C GLU A 113 28.60 -3.82 25.23
N PHE A 114 27.52 -4.38 25.80
CA PHE A 114 26.15 -3.98 25.54
C PHE A 114 25.76 -2.73 26.33
N GLU A 115 26.11 -2.64 27.60
CA GLU A 115 25.89 -1.44 28.44
C GLU A 115 26.62 -0.23 27.86
N ALA A 116 27.91 -0.37 27.50
CA ALA A 116 28.68 0.71 26.87
C ALA A 116 28.06 1.22 25.56
N LYS A 117 27.28 0.37 24.88
CA LYS A 117 26.62 0.70 23.61
C LYS A 117 25.23 1.29 23.83
N MET A 118 24.55 0.94 24.92
CA MET A 118 23.28 1.54 25.32
C MET A 118 23.48 2.93 25.94
N ASP A 119 24.56 3.15 26.69
CA ASP A 119 24.93 4.49 27.18
C ASP A 119 25.21 5.47 26.05
N GLN A 120 25.75 5.00 24.93
CA GLN A 120 25.92 5.81 23.71
C GLN A 120 24.60 6.14 22.99
N LEU A 121 23.55 5.35 23.22
CA LEU A 121 22.24 5.49 22.57
C LEU A 121 21.23 6.27 23.41
N SER A 122 21.32 6.21 24.74
CA SER A 122 20.42 6.93 25.66
C SER A 122 20.62 8.45 25.69
N ILE A 123 21.71 8.98 25.11
CA ILE A 123 21.98 10.43 24.99
C ILE A 123 21.34 11.08 23.74
N SER A 124 20.62 10.34 22.90
CA SER A 124 20.03 10.85 21.66
C SER A 124 18.52 10.60 21.57
N GLY A 125 17.75 11.15 22.51
CA GLY A 125 16.28 11.19 22.44
C GLY A 125 15.74 12.61 22.63
N SER A 126 15.29 13.26 21.55
CA SER A 126 14.27 14.32 21.61
C SER A 126 13.59 14.50 20.25
N GLU A 127 12.31 14.16 20.26
CA GLU A 127 11.12 14.76 19.61
C GLU A 127 11.27 15.52 18.27
N THR A 128 10.49 15.09 17.27
CA THR A 128 9.70 16.00 16.40
C THR A 128 8.69 15.17 15.60
N GLU A 129 7.42 15.36 15.94
CA GLU A 129 6.25 15.07 15.11
C GLU A 129 6.10 16.16 14.03
N ASP A 130 5.19 15.93 13.08
CA ASP A 130 4.77 16.76 11.95
C ASP A 130 5.59 16.65 10.64
N GLU A 131 5.07 15.88 9.68
CA GLU A 131 4.44 16.45 8.47
C GLU A 131 3.69 15.35 7.69
N LEU A 132 2.37 15.58 7.60
CA LEU A 132 1.42 14.90 6.74
C LEU A 132 1.55 15.52 5.34
N ASP A 133 1.56 14.73 4.27
CA ASP A 133 0.83 15.19 3.09
C ASP A 133 0.13 14.09 2.26
N THR A 134 -1.18 14.32 2.21
CA THR A 134 -2.23 14.01 1.25
C THR A 134 -1.80 13.37 -0.08
N ILE A 135 -2.12 12.09 -0.25
CA ILE A 135 -2.52 11.52 -1.55
C ILE A 135 -3.79 10.69 -1.30
N THR A 136 -4.94 11.32 -1.53
CA THR A 136 -6.21 10.63 -1.79
C THR A 136 -6.40 10.57 -3.29
N GLU A 137 -6.21 9.40 -3.87
CA GLU A 137 -7.08 8.72 -4.85
C GLU A 137 -6.35 7.45 -5.35
N GLU A 138 -7.13 6.40 -5.64
CA GLU A 138 -6.71 5.06 -6.09
C GLU A 138 -6.35 3.99 -5.03
N GLU A 139 -7.28 3.69 -4.11
CA GLU A 139 -7.33 2.34 -3.51
C GLU A 139 -8.29 1.44 -4.29
N SER A 140 -7.82 0.91 -5.42
CA SER A 140 -8.42 -0.23 -6.13
C SER A 140 -7.36 -1.06 -6.85
N SER A 141 -6.26 -1.39 -6.17
CA SER A 141 -5.23 -2.28 -6.73
C SER A 141 -4.29 -2.89 -5.67
N ASN A 142 -4.74 -3.17 -4.45
CA ASN A 142 -3.90 -3.87 -3.46
C ASN A 142 -3.89 -5.39 -3.67
N THR A 143 -3.29 -5.80 -4.78
CA THR A 143 -2.56 -7.08 -4.89
C THR A 143 -1.11 -6.71 -5.20
N LYS A 144 -0.40 -6.13 -4.23
CA LYS A 144 1.06 -6.03 -4.30
C LYS A 144 1.64 -7.44 -4.20
N VAL A 145 1.79 -8.07 -5.36
CA VAL A 145 2.87 -9.04 -5.58
C VAL A 145 4.15 -8.30 -5.20
N THR A 146 4.93 -8.90 -4.33
CA THR A 146 6.18 -8.34 -3.83
C THR A 146 7.18 -8.20 -5.00
N ASP A 147 7.36 -6.98 -5.49
CA ASP A 147 8.50 -6.58 -6.34
C ASP A 147 9.78 -6.49 -5.48
N GLU A 148 10.17 -7.59 -4.83
CA GLU A 148 11.47 -7.73 -4.15
C GLU A 148 12.35 -8.81 -4.80
N ALA A 149 12.09 -9.13 -6.07
CA ALA A 149 12.98 -9.92 -6.91
C ALA A 149 13.00 -9.30 -8.30
N ASP A 150 13.85 -8.28 -8.52
CA ASP A 150 14.61 -8.16 -9.77
C ASP A 150 15.60 -7.01 -9.70
N ASN A 151 16.85 -7.35 -9.43
CA ASN A 151 17.98 -6.48 -9.74
C ASN A 151 18.90 -7.09 -10.81
N SER A 152 18.48 -8.16 -11.48
CA SER A 152 19.03 -8.65 -12.74
C SER A 152 18.10 -8.25 -13.89
N LEU A 153 18.68 -7.68 -14.94
CA LEU A 153 17.98 -7.46 -16.21
C LEU A 153 17.95 -8.80 -16.95
N ASP A 154 17.08 -9.71 -16.52
CA ASP A 154 16.93 -11.00 -17.20
C ASP A 154 15.84 -10.92 -18.29
N GLU A 155 16.02 -11.75 -19.32
CA GLU A 155 15.29 -11.79 -20.59
C GLU A 155 13.75 -11.86 -20.43
N SER A 156 13.01 -11.45 -21.47
CA SER A 156 11.55 -11.60 -21.52
C SER A 156 11.15 -13.06 -21.28
N SER A 157 10.38 -13.31 -20.22
CA SER A 157 9.85 -14.62 -19.88
C SER A 157 8.42 -14.79 -20.39
N ILE A 158 8.06 -16.01 -20.82
CA ILE A 158 6.71 -16.33 -21.32
C ILE A 158 6.00 -17.18 -20.28
N SER A 159 4.75 -16.84 -19.94
CA SER A 159 3.93 -17.60 -18.99
C SER A 159 2.44 -17.39 -19.24
N TYR A 160 1.62 -18.38 -18.91
CA TYR A 160 0.15 -18.23 -18.88
C TYR A 160 -0.32 -17.34 -17.72
N LEU A 161 0.57 -16.96 -16.79
CA LEU A 161 0.26 -16.07 -15.67
C LEU A 161 0.40 -14.58 -16.01
N PHE A 162 1.13 -14.23 -17.08
CA PHE A 162 1.44 -12.84 -17.46
C PHE A 162 0.29 -12.11 -18.18
N THR A 163 -0.95 -12.45 -17.84
CA THR A 163 -2.19 -11.90 -18.42
C THR A 163 -2.57 -10.50 -17.92
N LYS A 164 -1.78 -9.89 -17.01
CA LYS A 164 -2.13 -8.68 -16.20
C LYS A 164 -3.48 -8.75 -15.47
N SER A 165 -4.09 -9.92 -15.40
CA SER A 165 -5.42 -10.09 -14.85
C SER A 165 -5.43 -11.25 -13.84
N PRO A 166 -6.46 -11.34 -12.99
CA PRO A 166 -6.61 -12.48 -12.07
C PRO A 166 -7.04 -13.77 -12.81
N PHE A 167 -7.13 -13.75 -14.14
CA PHE A 167 -7.59 -14.84 -14.97
C PHE A 167 -6.44 -15.56 -15.69
N VAL A 168 -6.61 -16.87 -15.86
CA VAL A 168 -6.00 -17.67 -16.91
C VAL A 168 -6.91 -17.59 -18.14
N LEU A 169 -6.35 -17.31 -19.30
CA LEU A 169 -7.10 -17.09 -20.53
C LEU A 169 -7.00 -18.29 -21.47
N PHE A 170 -8.11 -18.60 -22.13
CA PHE A 170 -8.25 -19.70 -23.07
C PHE A 170 -8.89 -19.21 -24.37
N HIS A 171 -8.26 -19.52 -25.50
CA HIS A 171 -8.85 -19.33 -26.81
C HIS A 171 -9.91 -20.41 -27.06
N SER A 172 -10.99 -20.07 -27.76
CA SER A 172 -12.01 -21.03 -28.18
C SER A 172 -12.59 -20.65 -29.54
N GLY A 173 -12.70 -21.64 -30.43
CA GLY A 173 -13.33 -21.46 -31.73
C GLY A 173 -14.84 -21.20 -31.68
N LEU A 174 -15.48 -21.33 -30.51
CA LEU A 174 -16.91 -21.08 -30.31
C LEU A 174 -17.23 -19.59 -30.06
N LEU A 175 -16.21 -18.78 -29.76
CA LEU A 175 -16.36 -17.35 -29.53
C LEU A 175 -16.17 -16.55 -30.83
N GLN A 176 -16.57 -15.28 -30.78
CA GLN A 176 -16.28 -14.29 -31.83
C GLN A 176 -14.80 -13.90 -31.80
N ASP A 177 -14.28 -13.43 -32.93
CA ASP A 177 -12.88 -13.01 -33.05
C ASP A 177 -12.56 -11.88 -32.06
N GLY A 178 -11.43 -12.00 -31.35
CA GLY A 178 -11.00 -11.06 -30.32
C GLY A 178 -11.53 -11.32 -28.90
N LYS A 179 -12.38 -12.34 -28.71
CA LYS A 179 -12.85 -12.78 -27.39
C LYS A 179 -12.17 -14.08 -26.94
N CYS A 180 -12.04 -14.26 -25.64
CA CYS A 180 -11.48 -15.45 -25.00
C CYS A 180 -12.29 -15.84 -23.75
N TYR A 181 -12.08 -17.07 -23.27
CA TYR A 181 -12.60 -17.50 -21.97
C TYR A 181 -11.59 -17.21 -20.87
N GLY A 182 -12.04 -16.58 -19.78
CA GLY A 182 -11.26 -16.34 -18.57
C GLY A 182 -11.74 -17.21 -17.41
N VAL A 183 -10.79 -17.82 -16.71
CA VAL A 183 -11.02 -18.57 -15.45
C VAL A 183 -10.11 -18.02 -14.37
N TYR A 184 -10.63 -17.80 -13.17
CA TYR A 184 -9.80 -17.27 -12.08
C TYR A 184 -8.64 -18.22 -11.75
N LYS A 185 -7.45 -17.63 -11.60
CA LYS A 185 -6.22 -18.33 -11.17
C LYS A 185 -6.44 -19.11 -9.87
N THR A 186 -7.23 -18.56 -8.94
CA THR A 186 -7.60 -19.19 -7.67
C THR A 186 -8.49 -20.42 -7.83
N THR A 187 -9.30 -20.51 -8.89
CA THR A 187 -10.19 -21.65 -9.16
C THR A 187 -9.43 -22.81 -9.81
N LEU A 188 -8.36 -22.52 -10.56
CA LEU A 188 -7.52 -23.54 -11.20
C LEU A 188 -6.27 -23.91 -10.39
N ASP A 189 -6.06 -23.29 -9.22
CA ASP A 189 -4.81 -23.41 -8.46
C ASP A 189 -3.59 -23.15 -9.35
N ALA A 190 -3.69 -22.11 -10.18
CA ALA A 190 -2.71 -21.75 -11.20
C ALA A 190 -1.43 -21.19 -10.53
N GLU A 191 -0.38 -22.01 -10.50
CA GLU A 191 0.95 -21.70 -9.96
C GLU A 191 2.01 -22.13 -10.97
N GLU A 192 2.96 -21.25 -11.25
CA GLU A 192 4.02 -21.48 -12.22
C GLU A 192 4.86 -22.72 -11.86
N GLY A 193 5.06 -23.61 -12.84
CA GLY A 193 5.86 -24.83 -12.67
C GLY A 193 5.22 -25.93 -11.82
N LYS A 194 4.04 -25.73 -11.23
CA LYS A 194 3.35 -26.76 -10.42
C LYS A 194 2.03 -27.23 -10.99
N SER A 195 1.26 -26.35 -11.63
CA SER A 195 -0.05 -26.71 -12.16
C SER A 195 -0.14 -26.49 -13.66
N ASP A 196 -0.81 -27.44 -14.32
CA ASP A 196 -1.26 -27.29 -15.69
C ASP A 196 -2.75 -26.91 -15.65
N PRO A 197 -3.11 -25.66 -15.98
CA PRO A 197 -4.49 -25.18 -15.95
C PRO A 197 -5.44 -26.01 -16.80
N MET A 198 -4.97 -26.51 -17.96
CA MET A 198 -5.78 -27.31 -18.87
C MET A 198 -6.03 -28.70 -18.30
N ARG A 199 -4.98 -29.36 -17.78
CA ARG A 199 -5.11 -30.64 -17.10
C ARG A 199 -6.03 -30.55 -15.88
N LYS A 200 -5.95 -29.46 -15.11
CA LYS A 200 -6.85 -29.25 -13.97
C LYS A 200 -8.29 -29.11 -14.41
N LEU A 201 -8.54 -28.38 -15.49
CA LEU A 201 -9.88 -28.23 -16.05
C LEU A 201 -10.43 -29.56 -16.59
N MET A 202 -9.59 -30.38 -17.23
CA MET A 202 -9.96 -31.74 -17.64
C MET A 202 -10.26 -32.65 -16.44
N GLU A 203 -9.48 -32.56 -15.36
CA GLU A 203 -9.70 -33.32 -14.12
C GLU A 203 -11.07 -32.98 -13.51
N LEU A 204 -11.40 -31.69 -13.40
CA LEU A 204 -12.70 -31.21 -12.88
C LEU A 204 -13.90 -31.65 -13.72
N ASN A 205 -13.68 -31.98 -14.99
CA ASN A 205 -14.73 -32.43 -15.91
C ASN A 205 -14.66 -33.94 -16.21
N SER A 206 -13.76 -34.67 -15.55
CA SER A 206 -13.65 -36.12 -15.69
C SER A 206 -14.82 -36.85 -15.03
N GLU A 207 -15.16 -38.04 -15.53
CA GLU A 207 -16.22 -38.89 -14.95
C GLU A 207 -15.99 -39.17 -13.46
N LYS A 208 -14.74 -39.39 -13.06
CA LYS A 208 -14.35 -39.60 -11.65
C LYS A 208 -14.72 -38.39 -10.78
N PHE A 209 -14.48 -37.18 -11.27
CA PHE A 209 -14.85 -35.97 -10.54
C PHE A 209 -16.36 -35.74 -10.56
N GLN A 210 -17.06 -36.06 -11.65
CA GLN A 210 -18.52 -35.97 -11.71
C GLN A 210 -19.20 -36.88 -10.67
N GLN A 211 -18.65 -38.06 -10.40
CA GLN A 211 -19.12 -38.93 -9.31
C GLN A 211 -18.89 -38.32 -7.93
N LYS A 212 -17.77 -37.61 -7.74
CA LYS A 212 -17.45 -36.89 -6.48
C LYS A 212 -18.28 -35.60 -6.32
N LEU A 213 -18.74 -35.01 -7.43
CA LEU A 213 -19.37 -33.67 -7.46
C LEU A 213 -20.56 -33.54 -6.51
N ASP A 214 -21.32 -34.62 -6.32
CA ASP A 214 -22.48 -34.66 -5.42
C ASP A 214 -22.11 -34.40 -3.95
N ASN A 215 -20.87 -34.72 -3.56
CA ASN A 215 -20.36 -34.56 -2.20
C ASN A 215 -19.34 -33.42 -2.06
N SER A 216 -18.93 -32.80 -3.17
CA SER A 216 -17.94 -31.71 -3.18
C SER A 216 -18.58 -30.39 -2.74
N ILE A 217 -17.96 -29.76 -1.74
CA ILE A 217 -18.43 -28.53 -1.12
C ILE A 217 -17.31 -27.49 -0.99
N SER A 218 -17.69 -26.21 -0.92
CA SER A 218 -16.77 -25.12 -0.61
C SER A 218 -17.40 -24.09 0.31
N ALA A 219 -16.58 -23.49 1.17
CA ALA A 219 -17.01 -22.48 2.12
C ALA A 219 -16.72 -21.08 1.60
N LEU A 220 -17.66 -20.16 1.77
CA LEU A 220 -17.52 -18.75 1.43
C LEU A 220 -17.82 -17.91 2.67
N PHE A 221 -16.87 -17.09 3.09
CA PHE A 221 -17.00 -16.19 4.22
C PHE A 221 -16.70 -14.75 3.84
N MET A 222 -17.57 -13.83 4.23
CA MET A 222 -17.39 -12.40 4.04
C MET A 222 -17.66 -11.67 5.34
N ILE A 223 -16.70 -10.86 5.79
CA ILE A 223 -16.81 -10.02 6.98
C ILE A 223 -16.35 -8.60 6.67
N GLY A 224 -17.14 -7.60 7.07
CA GLY A 224 -16.80 -6.20 6.88
C GLY A 224 -17.89 -5.24 7.35
N GLY A 225 -17.49 -4.13 7.97
CA GLY A 225 -18.41 -3.10 8.44
C GLY A 225 -19.45 -3.59 9.46
N GLY A 226 -19.09 -4.61 10.25
CA GLY A 226 -20.01 -5.24 11.21
C GLY A 226 -21.02 -6.21 10.59
N HIS A 227 -20.90 -6.49 9.30
CA HIS A 227 -21.66 -7.54 8.61
C HIS A 227 -20.82 -8.80 8.47
N PHE A 228 -21.48 -9.93 8.63
CA PHE A 228 -20.95 -11.22 8.26
C PHE A 228 -21.95 -11.97 7.37
N ALA A 229 -21.42 -12.69 6.40
CA ALA A 229 -22.14 -13.69 5.64
C ALA A 229 -21.23 -14.90 5.44
N GLY A 230 -21.70 -16.08 5.84
CA GLY A 230 -21.06 -17.37 5.62
C GLY A 230 -22.00 -18.31 4.88
N ALA A 231 -21.48 -19.09 3.95
CA ALA A 231 -22.22 -20.19 3.32
C ALA A 231 -21.31 -21.38 2.98
N ILE A 232 -21.87 -22.58 3.10
CA ILE A 232 -21.34 -23.81 2.55
C ILE A 232 -22.12 -24.10 1.26
N ILE A 233 -21.42 -24.21 0.14
CA ILE A 233 -22.00 -24.34 -1.19
C ILE A 233 -21.63 -25.70 -1.78
N ASN A 234 -22.63 -26.42 -2.27
CA ASN A 234 -22.44 -27.65 -3.03
C ASN A 234 -21.99 -27.31 -4.45
N HIS A 235 -21.00 -28.03 -4.96
CA HIS A 235 -20.52 -27.83 -6.33
C HIS A 235 -21.52 -28.29 -7.37
N LYS A 236 -22.47 -29.16 -7.03
CA LYS A 236 -23.59 -29.51 -7.92
C LYS A 236 -24.64 -28.41 -7.96
N PRO A 237 -24.88 -27.77 -9.11
CA PRO A 237 -25.90 -26.73 -9.24
C PRO A 237 -27.31 -27.34 -9.19
N ILE A 238 -28.27 -26.53 -8.72
CA ILE A 238 -29.71 -26.84 -8.80
C ILE A 238 -30.17 -26.59 -10.23
N VAL A 239 -30.99 -27.52 -10.75
CA VAL A 239 -31.61 -27.39 -12.07
C VAL A 239 -32.66 -26.28 -12.01
N THR A 240 -32.48 -25.23 -12.81
CA THR A 240 -33.39 -24.07 -12.88
C THR A 240 -34.32 -24.09 -14.10
N LYS A 241 -34.42 -25.25 -14.79
CA LYS A 241 -35.30 -25.42 -15.95
C LYS A 241 -36.76 -25.24 -15.52
N GLY A 242 -37.44 -24.25 -16.09
CA GLY A 242 -38.83 -23.90 -15.77
C GLY A 242 -38.99 -22.72 -14.82
N ASN A 243 -37.89 -22.23 -14.23
CA ASN A 243 -37.93 -21.01 -13.42
C ASN A 243 -38.05 -19.77 -14.33
N LYS A 244 -38.79 -18.76 -13.86
CA LYS A 244 -38.89 -17.46 -14.51
C LYS A 244 -37.78 -16.53 -14.01
N GLY A 245 -37.22 -15.72 -14.91
CA GLY A 245 -36.22 -14.71 -14.57
C GLY A 245 -35.27 -14.42 -15.74
N SER A 246 -34.45 -13.39 -15.57
CA SER A 246 -33.33 -13.11 -16.45
C SER A 246 -32.26 -14.23 -16.36
N PRO A 247 -31.36 -14.37 -17.36
CA PRO A 247 -30.28 -15.36 -17.29
C PRO A 247 -29.41 -15.25 -16.03
N GLU A 248 -29.16 -14.04 -15.55
CA GLU A 248 -28.38 -13.78 -14.32
C GLU A 248 -29.12 -14.25 -13.06
N GLU A 249 -30.43 -14.03 -13.00
CA GLU A 249 -31.27 -14.52 -11.90
C GLU A 249 -31.36 -16.05 -11.89
N LEU A 250 -31.48 -16.68 -13.06
CA LEU A 250 -31.45 -18.13 -13.19
C LEU A 250 -30.09 -18.69 -12.76
N GLN A 251 -28.99 -17.99 -13.07
CA GLN A 251 -27.66 -18.36 -12.60
C GLN A 251 -27.56 -18.27 -11.06
N LEU A 252 -28.06 -17.19 -10.44
CA LEU A 252 -28.09 -17.04 -8.98
C LEU A 252 -28.98 -18.10 -8.29
N GLN A 253 -30.09 -18.49 -8.91
CA GLN A 253 -30.98 -19.54 -8.42
C GLN A 253 -30.33 -20.93 -8.53
N SER A 254 -29.43 -21.14 -9.50
CA SER A 254 -28.71 -22.42 -9.67
C SER A 254 -27.74 -22.73 -8.53
N VAL A 255 -27.37 -21.74 -7.70
CA VAL A 255 -26.45 -21.94 -6.58
C VAL A 255 -27.10 -22.79 -5.48
N ASN A 256 -26.50 -23.95 -5.24
CA ASN A 256 -26.93 -24.90 -4.22
C ASN A 256 -26.22 -24.61 -2.88
N ILE A 257 -26.94 -23.99 -1.94
CA ILE A 257 -26.42 -23.67 -0.61
C ILE A 257 -26.81 -24.81 0.34
N ALA A 258 -25.82 -25.51 0.89
CA ALA A 258 -26.03 -26.52 1.92
C ALA A 258 -26.40 -25.86 3.25
N GLU A 259 -25.62 -24.86 3.67
CA GLU A 259 -25.81 -24.12 4.92
C GLU A 259 -25.47 -22.65 4.70
N HIS A 260 -26.20 -21.73 5.31
CA HIS A 260 -25.81 -20.32 5.34
C HIS A 260 -26.21 -19.61 6.62
N LYS A 261 -25.40 -18.62 7.01
CA LYS A 261 -25.70 -17.71 8.13
C LYS A 261 -25.23 -16.31 7.80
N THR A 262 -26.03 -15.33 8.22
CA THR A 262 -25.71 -13.90 8.11
C THR A 262 -26.03 -13.24 9.44
N PHE A 263 -25.15 -12.39 9.91
CA PHE A 263 -25.38 -11.61 11.13
C PHE A 263 -24.83 -10.21 10.99
N HIS A 264 -25.36 -9.30 11.79
CA HIS A 264 -24.96 -7.90 11.79
C HIS A 264 -24.89 -7.35 13.22
N ARG A 265 -23.76 -6.71 13.52
CA ARG A 265 -23.58 -5.87 14.71
C ARG A 265 -23.10 -4.49 14.29
N TYR A 266 -23.58 -3.47 14.98
CA TYR A 266 -23.18 -2.08 14.72
C TYR A 266 -21.76 -1.82 15.24
N THR A 267 -20.76 -1.91 14.37
CA THR A 267 -19.33 -1.73 14.71
C THR A 267 -18.69 -0.45 14.16
N THR A 268 -19.37 0.24 13.24
CA THR A 268 -18.84 1.43 12.56
C THR A 268 -19.58 2.71 12.96
N ARG A 269 -18.93 3.88 12.83
CA ARG A 269 -19.61 5.18 13.03
C ARG A 269 -20.40 5.57 11.78
N ARG A 270 -21.64 6.05 11.96
CA ARG A 270 -22.47 6.58 10.87
C ARG A 270 -21.70 7.72 10.16
N LYS A 271 -21.65 7.69 8.83
CA LYS A 271 -20.98 8.65 7.91
C LYS A 271 -19.45 8.67 7.88
N GLN A 272 -18.74 8.04 8.82
CA GLN A 272 -17.27 8.01 8.82
C GLN A 272 -16.70 6.75 8.13
N GLY A 273 -17.47 5.65 8.08
CA GLY A 273 -17.01 4.37 7.53
C GLY A 273 -15.88 3.74 8.37
N GLY A 274 -15.53 2.49 8.06
CA GLY A 274 -14.43 1.76 8.73
C GLY A 274 -14.78 1.18 10.12
N SER A 275 -14.15 0.04 10.45
CA SER A 275 -14.24 -0.59 11.78
C SER A 275 -13.57 0.25 12.85
N GLN A 276 -14.07 0.17 14.09
CA GLN A 276 -13.54 0.90 15.24
C GLN A 276 -12.09 0.49 15.51
N SER A 277 -11.77 -0.81 15.42
CA SER A 277 -10.39 -1.31 15.53
C SER A 277 -9.42 -0.71 14.51
N THR A 278 -9.88 -0.47 13.27
CA THR A 278 -9.04 0.18 12.24
C THR A 278 -8.82 1.66 12.58
N SER A 279 -9.86 2.35 13.05
CA SER A 279 -9.73 3.73 13.51
C SER A 279 -8.82 3.85 14.73
N ASP A 280 -8.92 2.93 15.69
CA ASP A 280 -8.10 2.94 16.91
C ASP A 280 -6.62 2.71 16.58
N ASN A 281 -6.32 1.84 15.61
CA ASN A 281 -4.95 1.62 15.14
C ASN A 281 -4.39 2.81 14.34
N ALA A 282 -5.24 3.56 13.63
CA ALA A 282 -4.80 4.66 12.78
C ALA A 282 -4.71 6.01 13.50
N ARG A 283 -5.65 6.30 14.41
CA ARG A 283 -5.81 7.61 15.07
C ARG A 283 -5.69 7.54 16.60
N GLY A 284 -5.30 6.39 17.13
CA GLY A 284 -5.23 6.15 18.57
C GLY A 284 -6.57 5.74 19.18
N LYS A 285 -6.49 5.15 20.38
CA LYS A 285 -7.62 4.54 21.07
C LYS A 285 -8.53 5.61 21.68
N ALA A 286 -9.70 5.84 21.06
CA ALA A 286 -10.68 6.80 21.59
C ALA A 286 -11.39 6.25 22.85
N ASN A 287 -11.57 7.09 23.88
CA ASN A 287 -12.17 6.73 25.18
C ASN A 287 -13.62 7.25 25.34
N SER A 288 -14.44 7.13 24.30
CA SER A 288 -15.86 7.54 24.34
C SER A 288 -16.79 6.34 24.56
N ALA A 289 -17.96 6.56 25.16
CA ALA A 289 -18.99 5.50 25.30
C ALA A 289 -19.34 4.85 23.94
N GLY A 290 -19.37 5.64 22.86
CA GLY A 290 -19.64 5.14 21.51
C GLY A 290 -18.50 4.31 20.91
N SER A 291 -17.23 4.58 21.26
CA SER A 291 -16.10 3.74 20.82
C SER A 291 -16.04 2.44 21.63
N THR A 292 -16.34 2.47 22.93
CA THR A 292 -16.44 1.27 23.77
C THR A 292 -17.54 0.32 23.28
N LEU A 293 -18.74 0.84 22.98
CA LEU A 293 -19.84 0.01 22.47
C LEU A 293 -19.50 -0.68 21.14
N ARG A 294 -18.78 0.02 20.24
CA ARG A 294 -18.35 -0.57 18.96
C ARG A 294 -17.29 -1.65 19.15
N ARG A 295 -16.35 -1.48 20.10
CA ARG A 295 -15.37 -2.53 20.46
C ARG A 295 -16.05 -3.78 21.01
N TYR A 296 -17.01 -3.59 21.91
CA TYR A 296 -17.83 -4.69 22.44
C TYR A 296 -18.59 -5.40 21.31
N ASN A 297 -19.21 -4.66 20.40
CA ASN A 297 -19.90 -5.24 19.25
C ASN A 297 -18.95 -5.96 18.28
N GLU A 298 -17.72 -5.48 18.10
CA GLU A 298 -16.69 -6.19 17.32
C GLU A 298 -16.32 -7.50 17.99
N GLN A 299 -16.15 -7.51 19.32
CA GLN A 299 -15.85 -8.72 20.10
C GLN A 299 -16.99 -9.74 20.06
N ALA A 300 -18.22 -9.32 20.33
CA ALA A 300 -19.38 -10.19 20.25
C ALA A 300 -19.55 -10.77 18.83
N LEU A 301 -19.29 -9.95 17.79
CA LEU A 301 -19.31 -10.41 16.40
C LEU A 301 -18.26 -11.50 16.17
N ARG A 302 -17.06 -11.35 16.72
CA ARG A 302 -16.00 -12.35 16.62
C ARG A 302 -16.39 -13.66 17.30
N GLU A 303 -16.91 -13.59 18.51
CA GLU A 303 -17.33 -14.78 19.28
C GLU A 303 -18.41 -15.55 18.52
N GLU A 304 -19.44 -14.86 18.01
CA GLU A 304 -20.48 -15.46 17.17
C GLU A 304 -19.92 -16.13 15.89
N VAL A 305 -18.93 -15.51 15.23
CA VAL A 305 -18.25 -16.13 14.07
C VAL A 305 -17.53 -17.40 14.50
N GLN A 306 -16.77 -17.36 15.58
CA GLN A 306 -15.97 -18.50 16.03
C GLN A 306 -16.84 -19.67 16.46
N ASP A 307 -17.96 -19.41 17.14
CA ASP A 307 -18.90 -20.45 17.52
C ASP A 307 -19.62 -21.06 16.31
N LEU A 308 -19.98 -20.24 15.31
CA LEU A 308 -20.48 -20.75 14.03
C LEU A 308 -19.46 -21.66 13.34
N LEU A 309 -18.18 -21.26 13.32
CA LEU A 309 -17.13 -22.08 12.71
C LEU A 309 -16.98 -23.42 13.44
N LYS A 310 -17.04 -23.44 14.78
CA LYS A 310 -17.00 -24.70 15.55
C LYS A 310 -18.15 -25.64 15.17
N ILE A 311 -19.37 -25.11 15.04
CA ILE A 311 -20.54 -25.88 14.58
C ILE A 311 -20.33 -26.41 13.16
N TRP A 312 -19.75 -25.59 12.27
CA TRP A 312 -19.49 -25.96 10.88
C TRP A 312 -18.20 -26.75 10.67
N LYS A 313 -17.42 -27.05 11.71
CA LYS A 313 -16.15 -27.77 11.60
C LYS A 313 -16.26 -29.07 10.76
N PRO A 314 -17.26 -29.95 10.96
CA PRO A 314 -17.40 -31.17 10.14
C PRO A 314 -17.64 -30.89 8.64
N LEU A 315 -18.26 -29.76 8.32
CA LEU A 315 -18.45 -29.33 6.92
C LEU A 315 -17.17 -28.70 6.37
N LEU A 316 -16.47 -27.89 7.17
CA LEU A 316 -15.23 -27.23 6.79
C LEU A 316 -14.09 -28.22 6.54
N ASP A 317 -14.00 -29.28 7.35
CA ASP A 317 -12.99 -30.33 7.18
C ASP A 317 -13.16 -31.06 5.82
N ARG A 318 -14.39 -31.14 5.30
CA ARG A 318 -14.71 -31.71 3.97
C ARG A 318 -14.63 -30.72 2.80
N CYS A 319 -14.44 -29.43 3.05
CA CYS A 319 -14.41 -28.43 1.99
C CYS A 319 -13.17 -28.59 1.11
N ASP A 320 -13.40 -28.57 -0.21
CA ASP A 320 -12.30 -28.56 -1.19
C ASP A 320 -11.57 -27.19 -1.14
N ARG A 321 -12.31 -26.10 -0.93
CA ARG A 321 -11.79 -24.71 -0.88
C ARG A 321 -12.56 -23.85 0.11
N ILE A 322 -11.86 -22.87 0.69
CA ILE A 322 -12.41 -21.90 1.64
C ILE A 322 -12.08 -20.49 1.14
N PHE A 323 -13.08 -19.78 0.64
CA PHE A 323 -12.93 -18.40 0.17
C PHE A 323 -13.27 -17.41 1.26
N ILE A 324 -12.36 -16.48 1.55
CA ILE A 324 -12.53 -15.48 2.60
C ILE A 324 -12.40 -14.06 2.06
N LYS A 325 -13.28 -13.18 2.52
CA LYS A 325 -13.15 -11.72 2.44
C LYS A 325 -13.09 -11.18 3.86
N ALA A 326 -11.91 -10.76 4.29
CA ALA A 326 -11.71 -10.13 5.59
C ALA A 326 -10.74 -8.95 5.45
N ASN A 327 -11.31 -7.75 5.51
CA ASN A 327 -10.55 -6.51 5.45
C ASN A 327 -10.13 -6.12 6.88
N GLY A 328 -8.83 -5.89 7.08
CA GLY A 328 -8.26 -5.57 8.39
C GLY A 328 -7.85 -6.79 9.22
N VAL A 329 -6.97 -6.56 10.18
CA VAL A 329 -6.38 -7.62 11.03
C VAL A 329 -7.45 -8.26 11.91
N TYR A 330 -8.35 -7.45 12.49
CA TYR A 330 -9.40 -7.91 13.38
C TYR A 330 -10.34 -8.92 12.71
N ALA A 331 -10.80 -8.60 11.51
CA ALA A 331 -11.73 -9.42 10.76
C ALA A 331 -11.10 -10.75 10.30
N ARG A 332 -9.80 -10.73 9.98
CA ARG A 332 -9.04 -11.96 9.67
C ARG A 332 -8.91 -12.86 10.89
N GLN A 333 -8.62 -12.30 12.07
CA GLN A 333 -8.54 -13.06 13.33
C GLN A 333 -9.90 -13.68 13.74
N SER A 334 -11.02 -13.11 13.29
CA SER A 334 -12.34 -13.70 13.56
C SER A 334 -12.60 -14.98 12.77
N LEU A 335 -11.95 -15.14 11.60
CA LEU A 335 -12.11 -16.32 10.74
C LEU A 335 -10.95 -17.31 10.86
N LEU A 336 -9.72 -16.79 10.99
CA LEU A 336 -8.48 -17.55 10.98
C LEU A 336 -7.83 -17.49 12.36
N GLY A 337 -7.61 -18.65 12.95
CA GLY A 337 -6.91 -18.81 14.22
C GLY A 337 -5.42 -19.12 14.04
N LYS A 338 -4.70 -19.16 15.16
CA LYS A 338 -3.32 -19.66 15.23
C LYS A 338 -3.27 -20.80 16.24
N GLY A 339 -2.63 -21.90 15.86
CA GLY A 339 -2.47 -23.08 16.72
C GLY A 339 -3.53 -24.16 16.51
N PRO A 340 -3.39 -25.31 17.19
CA PRO A 340 -4.15 -26.54 16.92
C PRO A 340 -5.65 -26.46 17.31
N GLU A 341 -6.04 -25.50 18.15
CA GLU A 341 -7.45 -25.28 18.51
C GLU A 341 -8.22 -24.44 17.47
N ALA A 342 -7.53 -23.91 16.46
CA ALA A 342 -8.17 -23.13 15.41
C ALA A 342 -9.02 -24.03 14.49
N VAL A 343 -10.28 -23.65 14.26
CA VAL A 343 -11.14 -24.37 13.30
C VAL A 343 -10.60 -24.24 11.87
N ILE A 344 -10.12 -23.04 11.52
CA ILE A 344 -9.45 -22.75 10.25
C ILE A 344 -8.11 -22.12 10.59
N GLU A 345 -7.02 -22.79 10.20
CA GLU A 345 -5.66 -22.29 10.40
C GLU A 345 -5.31 -21.17 9.42
N ALA A 346 -4.47 -20.22 9.85
CA ALA A 346 -4.07 -19.10 9.01
C ALA A 346 -3.24 -19.53 7.78
N GLU A 347 -2.52 -20.65 7.87
CA GLU A 347 -1.68 -21.22 6.82
C GLU A 347 -2.35 -22.38 6.05
N ASP A 348 -3.65 -22.63 6.25
CA ASP A 348 -4.38 -23.71 5.56
C ASP A 348 -4.33 -23.51 4.03
N PRO A 349 -3.79 -24.50 3.27
CA PRO A 349 -3.64 -24.41 1.82
C PRO A 349 -4.96 -24.42 1.06
N ARG A 350 -6.12 -24.58 1.70
CA ARG A 350 -7.46 -24.46 1.09
C ARG A 350 -8.00 -23.03 1.16
N VAL A 351 -7.42 -22.18 2.01
CA VAL A 351 -7.85 -20.79 2.20
C VAL A 351 -7.42 -19.95 1.00
N ARG A 352 -8.37 -19.21 0.42
CA ARG A 352 -8.18 -18.32 -0.73
C ARG A 352 -8.88 -16.99 -0.47
N ILE A 353 -8.35 -15.92 -1.04
CA ILE A 353 -9.02 -14.61 -1.05
C ILE A 353 -9.86 -14.51 -2.32
N PHE A 354 -11.01 -13.84 -2.25
CA PHE A 354 -11.79 -13.53 -3.46
C PHE A 354 -10.96 -12.71 -4.45
N PRO A 355 -10.78 -13.17 -5.70
CA PRO A 355 -9.95 -12.49 -6.71
C PRO A 355 -10.68 -11.32 -7.41
N PHE A 356 -11.75 -10.80 -6.80
CA PHE A 356 -12.55 -9.70 -7.32
C PHE A 356 -13.15 -8.89 -6.18
N THR A 357 -13.57 -7.67 -6.51
CA THR A 357 -14.27 -6.80 -5.57
C THR A 357 -15.64 -7.38 -5.23
N THR A 358 -15.91 -7.50 -3.94
CA THR A 358 -17.17 -8.03 -3.40
C THR A 358 -17.97 -6.91 -2.73
N LYS A 359 -19.30 -7.00 -2.76
CA LYS A 359 -20.22 -6.03 -2.15
C LYS A 359 -20.38 -6.26 -0.64
N ARG A 360 -21.43 -5.69 -0.04
CA ARG A 360 -21.79 -5.88 1.37
C ARG A 360 -22.05 -7.38 1.65
N PRO A 361 -21.53 -7.95 2.75
CA PRO A 361 -21.79 -9.34 3.11
C PRO A 361 -23.28 -9.61 3.26
N THR A 362 -23.84 -10.41 2.34
CA THR A 362 -25.23 -10.86 2.31
C THR A 362 -25.30 -12.22 1.62
N THR A 363 -26.36 -13.00 1.85
CA THR A 363 -26.55 -14.29 1.15
C THR A 363 -26.60 -14.13 -0.37
N LYS A 364 -27.20 -13.03 -0.87
CA LYS A 364 -27.22 -12.71 -2.30
C LYS A 364 -25.82 -12.45 -2.86
N GLU A 365 -24.96 -11.77 -2.10
CA GLU A 365 -23.57 -11.56 -2.51
C GLU A 365 -22.74 -12.85 -2.46
N LEU A 366 -23.01 -13.76 -1.52
CA LEU A 366 -22.38 -15.09 -1.52
C LEU A 366 -22.77 -15.90 -2.77
N ARG A 367 -24.05 -15.89 -3.16
CA ARG A 367 -24.50 -16.50 -4.42
C ARG A 367 -23.81 -15.87 -5.63
N ARG A 368 -23.78 -14.54 -5.70
CA ARG A 368 -23.09 -13.81 -6.78
C ARG A 368 -21.62 -14.18 -6.86
N ALA A 369 -20.93 -14.21 -5.72
CA ALA A 369 -19.52 -14.55 -5.65
C ALA A 369 -19.24 -16.00 -6.07
N TRP A 370 -20.13 -16.94 -5.74
CA TRP A 370 -20.01 -18.31 -6.24
C TRP A 370 -20.21 -18.40 -7.75
N CYS A 371 -21.24 -17.76 -8.31
CA CYS A 371 -21.44 -17.69 -9.77
C CYS A 371 -20.21 -17.08 -10.46
N GLU A 372 -19.63 -16.05 -9.85
CA GLU A 372 -18.44 -15.39 -10.38
C GLU A 372 -17.23 -16.34 -10.41
N LEU A 373 -17.04 -17.18 -9.38
CA LEU A 373 -15.91 -18.11 -9.27
C LEU A 373 -16.06 -19.37 -10.13
N SER A 374 -17.29 -19.82 -10.36
CA SER A 374 -17.61 -21.16 -10.86
C SER A 374 -18.02 -21.22 -12.34
N TYR A 375 -18.01 -20.09 -13.06
CA TYR A 375 -18.34 -20.03 -14.48
C TYR A 375 -17.22 -19.41 -15.32
N LEU A 376 -17.04 -19.92 -16.54
CA LEU A 376 -16.14 -19.31 -17.52
C LEU A 376 -16.69 -17.95 -17.93
N LYS A 377 -15.82 -16.94 -17.89
CA LYS A 377 -16.17 -15.58 -18.33
C LYS A 377 -15.74 -15.36 -19.76
N VAL A 378 -16.56 -14.65 -20.53
CA VAL A 378 -16.14 -14.17 -21.84
C VAL A 378 -15.50 -12.80 -21.64
N MET A 379 -14.28 -12.66 -22.12
CA MET A 379 -13.45 -11.47 -21.97
C MET A 379 -12.81 -11.10 -23.30
N ASP A 380 -12.46 -9.84 -23.48
CA ASP A 380 -11.65 -9.42 -24.62
C ASP A 380 -10.19 -9.83 -24.40
N ILE A 381 -9.53 -10.24 -25.48
CA ILE A 381 -8.09 -10.55 -25.44
C ILE A 381 -7.33 -9.26 -25.10
N PRO A 382 -6.44 -9.26 -24.09
CA PRO A 382 -5.66 -8.08 -23.74
C PRO A 382 -4.88 -7.57 -24.96
N LYS A 383 -5.12 -6.32 -25.36
CA LYS A 383 -4.36 -5.68 -26.43
C LYS A 383 -3.02 -5.18 -25.88
N SER A 384 -1.91 -5.47 -26.56
CA SER A 384 -0.61 -4.89 -26.20
C SER A 384 -0.61 -3.40 -26.56
N ASP A 385 -0.37 -2.55 -25.57
CA ASP A 385 -0.14 -1.12 -25.82
C ASP A 385 1.31 -0.95 -26.26
N LYS A 386 1.52 -1.02 -27.57
CA LYS A 386 2.85 -0.93 -28.19
C LYS A 386 3.63 0.31 -27.74
N LYS A 387 2.97 1.43 -27.47
CA LYS A 387 3.61 2.68 -27.00
C LYS A 387 4.10 2.55 -25.56
N ALA A 388 3.30 1.94 -24.69
CA ALA A 388 3.69 1.69 -23.30
C ALA A 388 4.84 0.69 -23.20
N VAL A 389 4.85 -0.34 -24.07
CA VAL A 389 5.95 -1.31 -24.18
C VAL A 389 7.22 -0.61 -24.66
N GLU A 390 7.15 0.21 -25.71
CA GLU A 390 8.29 0.95 -26.24
C GLU A 390 8.88 1.92 -25.21
N MET A 391 8.05 2.66 -24.47
CA MET A 391 8.54 3.52 -23.38
C MET A 391 9.27 2.74 -22.28
N LYS A 392 8.75 1.57 -21.87
CA LYS A 392 9.41 0.73 -20.86
C LYS A 392 10.73 0.16 -21.36
N MET A 393 10.79 -0.26 -22.64
CA MET A 393 12.04 -0.74 -23.25
C MET A 393 13.09 0.37 -23.32
N ARG A 394 12.71 1.59 -23.75
CA ARG A 394 13.61 2.76 -23.75
C ARG A 394 14.09 3.13 -22.34
N GLN A 395 13.22 3.05 -21.33
CA GLN A 395 13.61 3.29 -19.95
C GLN A 395 14.60 2.24 -19.45
N ARG A 396 14.39 0.96 -19.79
CA ARG A 396 15.34 -0.14 -19.49
C ARG A 396 16.69 0.06 -20.19
N GLU A 397 16.69 0.41 -21.47
CA GLU A 397 17.92 0.72 -22.21
C GLU A 397 18.68 1.89 -21.58
N HIS A 398 17.98 2.93 -21.13
CA HIS A 398 18.60 4.07 -20.45
C HIS A 398 19.19 3.66 -19.09
N LEU A 399 18.51 2.80 -18.34
CA LEU A 399 19.01 2.23 -17.08
C LEU A 399 20.21 1.30 -17.30
N ALA A 400 20.20 0.49 -18.35
CA ALA A 400 21.30 -0.40 -18.72
C ALA A 400 22.55 0.41 -19.15
N LYS A 401 22.38 1.42 -20.01
CA LYS A 401 23.44 2.36 -20.41
C LYS A 401 24.01 3.12 -19.21
N SER A 402 23.15 3.50 -18.25
CA SER A 402 23.59 4.14 -17.01
C SER A 402 24.37 3.18 -16.09
N LYS A 403 23.97 1.90 -15.99
CA LYS A 403 24.72 0.86 -15.28
C LYS A 403 26.08 0.60 -15.95
N GLU A 404 26.13 0.48 -17.27
CA GLU A 404 27.39 0.31 -18.02
C GLU A 404 28.32 1.51 -17.88
N GLN A 405 27.82 2.75 -17.93
CA GLN A 405 28.63 3.93 -17.64
C GLN A 405 29.14 3.95 -16.19
N LYS A 406 28.36 3.42 -15.24
CA LYS A 406 28.77 3.29 -13.84
C LYS A 406 29.83 2.20 -13.65
N GLN A 407 29.74 1.10 -14.41
CA GLN A 407 30.74 0.02 -14.43
C GLN A 407 32.03 0.44 -15.14
N ARG A 408 31.95 1.16 -16.27
CA ARG A 408 33.12 1.76 -16.93
C ARG A 408 33.84 2.80 -16.06
N LYS A 409 33.13 3.46 -15.14
CA LYS A 409 33.75 4.34 -14.12
C LYS A 409 34.47 3.58 -12.99
N ILE A 410 34.13 2.31 -12.75
CA ILE A 410 34.76 1.48 -11.70
C ILE A 410 36.07 0.84 -12.21
N ASP A 411 36.19 0.53 -13.50
CA ASP A 411 37.44 -0.02 -14.07
C ASP A 411 38.52 1.05 -14.34
N VAL A 412 38.19 2.34 -14.31
CA VAL A 412 39.17 3.44 -14.45
C VAL A 412 39.67 3.96 -13.09
N SER A 413 39.09 3.52 -11.96
CA SER A 413 39.46 3.99 -10.62
C SER A 413 40.53 3.15 -9.93
N LYS A 414 41.59 2.76 -10.64
CA LYS A 414 42.82 2.19 -10.03
C LYS A 414 43.85 3.29 -9.68
N GLY A 415 43.35 4.42 -9.20
CA GLY A 415 44.19 5.57 -8.81
C GLY A 415 43.43 6.71 -8.12
N SER A 416 42.51 6.43 -7.18
CA SER A 416 41.95 7.49 -6.33
C SER A 416 42.87 7.72 -5.13
N SER A 417 43.29 8.97 -4.90
CA SER A 417 44.05 9.35 -3.72
C SER A 417 43.21 9.20 -2.45
N GLU A 418 43.86 9.07 -1.29
CA GLU A 418 43.19 8.98 0.01
C GLU A 418 42.24 10.17 0.25
N ASP A 419 42.53 11.34 -0.33
CA ASP A 419 41.76 12.58 -0.21
C ASP A 419 40.42 12.58 -0.99
N ASP A 420 40.29 11.76 -2.04
CA ASP A 420 39.02 11.62 -2.76
C ASP A 420 38.00 10.82 -1.93
N GLU A 421 38.47 9.81 -1.20
CA GLU A 421 37.63 9.00 -0.30
C GLU A 421 37.23 9.79 0.95
N THR A 422 38.11 10.63 1.49
CA THR A 422 37.74 11.55 2.60
C THR A 422 36.66 12.53 2.15
N THR A 423 36.76 13.11 0.94
CA THR A 423 35.75 14.03 0.41
C THR A 423 34.37 13.37 0.28
N LYS A 424 34.30 12.15 -0.27
CA LYS A 424 33.03 11.39 -0.38
C LYS A 424 32.39 11.14 0.98
N GLN A 425 33.20 10.80 1.99
CA GLN A 425 32.71 10.54 3.35
C GLN A 425 32.22 11.82 4.03
N LEU A 426 32.93 12.95 3.89
CA LEU A 426 32.51 14.25 4.40
C LEU A 426 31.19 14.73 3.79
N ILE A 427 31.06 14.64 2.45
CA ILE A 427 29.83 15.02 1.75
C ILE A 427 28.66 14.12 2.15
N SER A 428 28.89 12.82 2.32
CA SER A 428 27.88 11.88 2.80
C SER A 428 27.36 12.24 4.20
N LEU A 429 28.24 12.67 5.10
CA LEU A 429 27.87 13.11 6.45
C LEU A 429 27.14 14.46 6.44
N LEU A 430 27.55 15.40 5.58
CA LEU A 430 26.88 16.68 5.38
C LEU A 430 25.47 16.50 4.81
N LYS A 431 25.30 15.68 3.76
CA LYS A 431 23.98 15.38 3.16
C LYS A 431 23.00 14.75 4.15
N LYS A 432 23.51 13.97 5.12
CA LYS A 432 22.71 13.32 6.15
C LYS A 432 22.50 14.19 7.40
N SER A 433 23.02 15.42 7.42
CA SER A 433 22.93 16.36 8.55
C SER A 433 23.38 15.77 9.89
N LYS A 434 24.36 14.84 9.89
CA LYS A 434 24.84 14.14 11.09
C LYS A 434 25.99 14.91 11.76
N ALA A 435 25.68 16.03 12.42
CA ALA A 435 26.68 16.90 13.05
C ALA A 435 27.68 16.20 14.00
N PRO A 436 27.25 15.33 14.96
CA PRO A 436 28.20 14.67 15.86
C PRO A 436 29.16 13.73 15.13
N SER A 437 28.65 12.98 14.15
CA SER A 437 29.47 12.06 13.35
C SER A 437 30.46 12.79 12.45
N LEU A 438 30.07 13.95 11.90
CA LEU A 438 30.97 14.80 11.11
C LEU A 438 32.13 15.33 11.97
N ILE A 439 31.82 15.86 13.16
CA ILE A 439 32.85 16.37 14.10
C ILE A 439 33.80 15.23 14.52
N ALA A 440 33.26 14.06 14.87
CA ALA A 440 34.07 12.91 15.25
C ALA A 440 34.98 12.44 14.11
N TYR A 441 34.48 12.44 12.87
CA TYR A 441 35.25 12.07 11.69
C TYR A 441 36.40 13.04 11.42
N ILE A 442 36.14 14.36 11.45
CA ILE A 442 37.15 15.40 11.23
C ILE A 442 38.27 15.29 12.28
N ARG A 443 37.92 15.13 13.56
CA ARG A 443 38.90 14.98 14.65
C ARG A 443 39.70 13.68 14.54
N LYS A 444 39.04 12.56 14.23
CA LYS A 444 39.69 11.24 14.10
C LYS A 444 40.71 11.22 12.97
N ASN A 445 40.36 11.80 11.82
CA ASN A 445 41.20 11.78 10.62
C ASN A 445 42.07 13.04 10.46
N LYS A 446 42.06 13.94 11.46
CA LYS A 446 42.83 15.20 11.48
C LYS A 446 42.65 16.04 10.19
N VAL A 447 41.44 16.02 9.63
CA VAL A 447 41.13 16.77 8.40
C VAL A 447 41.04 18.27 8.74
N PRO A 448 41.66 19.18 7.98
CA PRO A 448 41.51 20.60 8.22
C PRO A 448 40.06 21.05 7.99
N VAL A 449 39.53 21.93 8.84
CA VAL A 449 38.12 22.37 8.73
C VAL A 449 37.85 23.12 7.42
N ASN A 450 38.86 23.85 6.93
CA ASN A 450 38.83 24.57 5.66
C ASN A 450 39.37 23.72 4.50
N PHE A 451 39.28 22.39 4.61
CA PHE A 451 39.65 21.45 3.54
C PHE A 451 38.90 21.78 2.25
N ARG A 452 39.66 21.85 1.14
CA ARG A 452 39.11 22.04 -0.20
C ARG A 452 38.61 20.70 -0.71
N LEU A 453 37.33 20.60 -1.02
CA LEU A 453 36.71 19.35 -1.44
C LEU A 453 37.24 18.92 -2.82
N LEU A 454 37.60 17.64 -2.95
CA LEU A 454 38.12 17.03 -4.17
C LEU A 454 37.11 16.03 -4.79
N PRO A 455 37.08 15.86 -6.12
CA PRO A 455 37.95 16.50 -7.11
C PRO A 455 37.57 17.96 -7.38
N GLU A 456 38.58 18.81 -7.59
CA GLU A 456 38.42 20.26 -7.82
C GLU A 456 37.50 20.56 -9.01
N LYS A 457 37.50 19.70 -10.05
CA LYS A 457 36.60 19.81 -11.20
C LYS A 457 35.11 19.74 -10.85
N GLU A 458 34.74 19.03 -9.78
CA GLU A 458 33.34 18.88 -9.36
C GLU A 458 32.95 19.92 -8.31
N TYR A 459 33.83 20.18 -7.34
CA TYR A 459 33.49 20.99 -6.18
C TYR A 459 34.11 22.41 -6.17
N GLY A 460 35.14 22.70 -6.96
CA GLY A 460 35.86 23.97 -6.94
C GLY A 460 35.01 25.18 -7.34
N ARG A 461 34.10 25.01 -8.31
CA ARG A 461 33.31 26.11 -8.88
C ARG A 461 32.35 26.75 -7.88
N ASN A 462 31.62 25.93 -7.12
CA ASN A 462 30.60 26.42 -6.18
C ASN A 462 30.91 25.93 -4.75
N THR A 463 31.09 24.64 -4.54
CA THR A 463 31.15 24.07 -3.19
C THR A 463 32.58 23.80 -2.73
N GLN A 464 33.45 24.80 -2.82
CA GLN A 464 34.90 24.60 -2.66
C GLN A 464 35.30 24.11 -1.26
N THR A 465 34.60 24.57 -0.22
CA THR A 465 34.79 24.09 1.17
C THR A 465 33.51 23.44 1.68
N MET A 466 33.61 22.71 2.80
CA MET A 466 32.44 22.15 3.49
C MET A 466 31.39 23.22 3.81
N LEU A 467 31.84 24.44 4.15
CA LEU A 467 30.95 25.56 4.45
C LEU A 467 30.22 26.08 3.19
N HIS A 468 30.91 26.18 2.05
CA HIS A 468 30.27 26.50 0.77
C HIS A 468 29.27 25.43 0.35
N TYR A 469 29.61 24.14 0.54
CA TYR A 469 28.70 23.03 0.28
C TYR A 469 27.43 23.14 1.13
N ALA A 470 27.57 23.33 2.45
CA ALA A 470 26.43 23.47 3.34
C ALA A 470 25.55 24.67 2.99
N ALA A 471 26.15 25.80 2.61
CA ALA A 471 25.42 27.00 2.22
C ALA A 471 24.65 26.83 0.90
N HIS A 472 25.29 26.24 -0.12
CA HIS A 472 24.71 26.02 -1.44
C HIS A 472 23.49 25.08 -1.42
N PHE A 473 23.49 24.08 -0.53
CA PHE A 473 22.40 23.10 -0.40
C PHE A 473 21.37 23.45 0.70
N GLY A 474 21.42 24.65 1.28
CA GLY A 474 20.42 25.06 2.28
C GLY A 474 20.55 24.37 3.65
N LEU A 475 21.71 23.82 3.99
CA LEU A 475 21.92 23.08 5.24
C LEU A 475 22.22 24.03 6.41
N SER A 476 21.23 24.82 6.84
CA SER A 476 21.38 25.86 7.86
C SER A 476 21.99 25.35 9.18
N ARG A 477 21.51 24.21 9.68
CA ARG A 477 22.04 23.57 10.91
C ARG A 477 23.51 23.17 10.76
N MET A 478 23.92 22.69 9.59
CA MET A 478 25.32 22.31 9.35
C MET A 478 26.22 23.54 9.21
N CYS A 479 25.72 24.63 8.63
CA CYS A 479 26.45 25.91 8.59
C CYS A 479 26.75 26.41 9.99
N GLN A 480 25.76 26.40 10.89
CA GLN A 480 25.96 26.80 12.29
C GLN A 480 26.98 25.91 13.02
N VAL A 481 26.92 24.58 12.80
CA VAL A 481 27.89 23.65 13.41
C VAL A 481 29.30 23.87 12.88
N LEU A 482 29.46 24.08 11.57
CA LEU A 482 30.77 24.33 10.96
C LEU A 482 31.39 25.64 11.48
N LEU A 483 30.59 26.71 11.60
CA LEU A 483 31.05 28.01 12.08
C LEU A 483 31.33 28.02 13.59
N VAL A 484 30.38 27.59 14.41
CA VAL A 484 30.46 27.75 15.88
C VAL A 484 31.34 26.68 16.53
N ASN A 485 31.16 25.40 16.14
CA ASN A 485 31.81 24.27 16.81
C ASN A 485 33.15 23.89 16.18
N LEU A 486 33.24 23.98 14.85
CA LEU A 486 34.45 23.63 14.11
C LEU A 486 35.30 24.85 13.73
N LYS A 487 34.83 26.08 14.00
CA LYS A 487 35.56 27.32 13.69
C LYS A 487 35.99 27.39 12.22
N ALA A 488 35.06 27.05 11.31
CA ALA A 488 35.27 27.25 9.88
C ALA A 488 35.43 28.74 9.56
N ASP A 489 36.23 29.05 8.54
CA ASP A 489 36.47 30.43 8.13
C ASP A 489 35.42 30.86 7.07
N PRO A 490 34.54 31.83 7.39
CA PRO A 490 33.52 32.31 6.46
C PRO A 490 34.06 33.27 5.39
N THR A 491 35.30 33.74 5.51
CA THR A 491 35.91 34.71 4.59
C THR A 491 36.49 34.08 3.33
N ILE A 492 36.61 32.75 3.30
CA ILE A 492 37.10 32.01 2.14
C ILE A 492 36.13 32.21 0.98
N LYS A 493 36.69 32.60 -0.17
CA LYS A 493 35.96 32.73 -1.44
C LYS A 493 36.15 31.48 -2.28
N ASN A 494 35.10 31.08 -2.98
CA ASN A 494 35.19 30.03 -4.00
C ASN A 494 35.94 30.53 -5.27
N GLU A 495 36.12 29.67 -6.27
CA GLU A 495 36.72 30.04 -7.56
C GLU A 495 35.99 31.20 -8.28
N ARG A 496 34.70 31.41 -8.00
CA ARG A 496 33.90 32.50 -8.55
C ARG A 496 34.00 33.80 -7.74
N GLY A 497 34.76 33.83 -6.65
CA GLY A 497 34.95 35.00 -5.80
C GLY A 497 33.81 35.28 -4.80
N TYR A 498 32.86 34.36 -4.65
CA TYR A 498 31.76 34.46 -3.68
C TYR A 498 32.12 33.79 -2.36
N THR A 499 31.67 34.39 -1.26
CA THR A 499 31.75 33.76 0.07
C THR A 499 30.64 32.73 0.27
N ALA A 500 30.76 31.89 1.29
CA ALA A 500 29.71 30.93 1.63
C ALA A 500 28.37 31.62 1.97
N TYR A 501 28.39 32.81 2.58
CA TYR A 501 27.18 33.59 2.84
C TYR A 501 26.49 34.04 1.55
N GLU A 502 27.24 34.56 0.58
CA GLU A 502 26.68 34.99 -0.70
C GLU A 502 26.08 33.83 -1.50
N MET A 503 26.57 32.61 -1.28
CA MET A 503 26.12 31.40 -1.96
C MET A 503 24.91 30.72 -1.30
N SER A 504 24.46 31.19 -0.14
CA SER A 504 23.36 30.57 0.59
C SER A 504 22.11 30.44 -0.27
N ALA A 505 21.53 29.23 -0.34
CA ALA A 505 20.30 29.00 -1.11
C ALA A 505 19.07 29.71 -0.53
N ASP A 506 18.96 29.72 0.80
CA ASP A 506 17.75 30.15 1.52
C ASP A 506 18.04 31.22 2.57
N GLU A 507 17.04 32.04 2.88
CA GLU A 507 17.12 33.03 3.99
C GLU A 507 17.46 32.37 5.33
N LYS A 508 16.92 31.17 5.59
CA LYS A 508 17.20 30.39 6.80
C LYS A 508 18.69 30.06 6.94
N THR A 509 19.37 29.84 5.82
CA THR A 509 20.81 29.59 5.79
C THR A 509 21.59 30.88 5.98
N LYS A 510 21.13 32.02 5.45
CA LYS A 510 21.72 33.35 5.75
C LYS A 510 21.67 33.67 7.23
N TYR A 511 20.52 33.44 7.87
CA TYR A 511 20.38 33.66 9.31
C TYR A 511 21.34 32.81 10.15
N ALA A 512 21.73 31.62 9.67
CA ALA A 512 22.74 30.81 10.37
C ALA A 512 24.11 31.51 10.47
N PHE A 513 24.49 32.33 9.47
CA PHE A 513 25.70 33.15 9.52
C PHE A 513 25.54 34.38 10.43
N GLU A 514 24.37 35.01 10.42
CA GLU A 514 24.07 36.17 11.29
C GLU A 514 24.06 35.76 12.77
N VAL A 515 23.54 34.57 13.08
CA VAL A 515 23.58 33.97 14.42
C VAL A 515 25.00 33.55 14.80
N ALA A 516 25.77 32.99 13.85
CA ALA A 516 27.16 32.65 14.09
C ALA A 516 28.01 33.90 14.39
N ARG A 517 27.78 35.02 13.70
CA ARG A 517 28.41 36.33 13.98
C ARG A 517 28.11 36.79 15.40
N ASN A 518 26.85 36.72 15.84
CA ASN A 518 26.46 37.06 17.20
C ASN A 518 27.17 36.18 18.26
N THR A 519 27.27 34.87 17.98
CA THR A 519 27.85 33.90 18.92
C THR A 519 29.38 33.97 19.00
N LEU A 520 30.05 34.23 17.87
CA LEU A 520 31.52 34.25 17.77
C LEU A 520 32.11 35.63 18.10
N GLY A 521 31.30 36.68 18.04
CA GLY A 521 31.73 38.06 18.22
C GLY A 521 32.35 38.66 16.95
N GLU A 522 32.52 39.97 16.97
CA GLU A 522 33.12 40.73 15.86
C GLU A 522 34.64 40.49 15.74
N ASP A 523 35.30 40.08 16.83
CA ASP A 523 36.75 39.85 16.86
C ASP A 523 37.20 38.58 16.13
N TYR A 524 36.26 37.66 15.82
CA TYR A 524 36.58 36.37 15.23
C TYR A 524 37.06 36.47 13.77
N CYS A 525 36.41 37.32 12.97
CA CYS A 525 36.79 37.58 11.59
C CYS A 525 36.12 38.86 11.06
N ASP A 526 36.60 39.39 9.93
CA ASP A 526 35.98 40.52 9.24
C ASP A 526 34.62 40.12 8.60
N TRP A 527 33.58 40.08 9.43
CA TRP A 527 32.24 39.64 9.02
C TRP A 527 31.65 40.49 7.90
N GLU A 528 31.79 41.80 7.99
CA GLU A 528 31.15 42.73 7.06
C GLU A 528 31.91 42.87 5.74
N LYS A 529 33.24 43.11 5.80
CA LYS A 529 34.05 43.37 4.60
C LYS A 529 34.52 42.09 3.91
N ALA A 530 34.94 41.07 4.66
CA ALA A 530 35.52 39.86 4.10
C ALA A 530 34.47 38.75 3.90
N ALA A 531 33.63 38.47 4.90
CA ALA A 531 32.58 37.44 4.80
C ALA A 531 31.27 37.93 4.16
N LYS A 532 31.07 39.26 4.07
CA LYS A 532 29.87 39.94 3.53
C LYS A 532 28.57 39.63 4.29
N VAL A 533 28.66 39.39 5.60
CA VAL A 533 27.52 39.19 6.50
C VAL A 533 27.12 40.55 7.09
N PRO A 534 25.96 41.13 6.73
CA PRO A 534 25.64 42.54 6.97
C PRO A 534 25.36 42.88 8.45
N GLY A 535 24.80 41.95 9.23
CA GLY A 535 24.48 42.18 10.65
C GLY A 535 24.48 40.91 11.49
N SER A 536 24.53 41.06 12.81
CA SER A 536 24.34 39.95 13.74
C SER A 536 22.89 39.91 14.21
N LYS A 537 22.34 38.72 14.39
CA LYS A 537 21.01 38.51 14.97
C LYS A 537 21.08 37.46 16.05
N SER A 538 20.27 37.59 17.08
CA SER A 538 20.19 36.55 18.10
C SER A 538 19.46 35.32 17.54
N ARG A 539 19.72 34.16 18.15
CA ARG A 539 19.03 32.93 17.77
C ARG A 539 17.50 33.05 17.96
N GLU A 540 17.09 33.68 19.04
CA GLU A 540 15.68 33.88 19.41
C GLU A 540 14.96 34.80 18.41
N GLU A 541 15.61 35.88 18.00
CA GLU A 541 15.07 36.83 17.01
C GLU A 541 14.84 36.15 15.65
N VAL A 542 15.78 35.31 15.20
CA VAL A 542 15.64 34.53 13.96
C VAL A 542 14.51 33.51 14.07
N GLU A 543 14.37 32.82 15.21
CA GLU A 543 13.29 31.86 15.43
C GLU A 543 11.91 32.55 15.42
N GLU A 544 11.78 33.75 16.00
CA GLU A 544 10.56 34.55 15.92
C GLU A 544 10.22 35.01 14.50
N ILE A 545 11.21 35.49 13.73
CA ILE A 545 11.02 35.93 12.34
C ILE A 545 10.55 34.76 11.47
N LEU A 546 11.18 33.59 11.60
CA LEU A 546 10.79 32.40 10.85
C LEU A 546 9.40 31.91 11.23
N LYS A 547 9.06 31.92 12.52
CA LYS A 547 7.74 31.52 13.01
C LYS A 547 6.62 32.44 12.51
N LYS A 548 6.83 33.76 12.54
CA LYS A 548 5.86 34.74 11.99
C LYS A 548 5.62 34.51 10.49
N LYS A 549 6.68 34.27 9.70
CA LYS A 549 6.55 33.96 8.27
C LYS A 549 5.80 32.65 8.03
N GLU A 550 6.04 31.63 8.85
CA GLU A 550 5.31 30.36 8.77
C GLU A 550 3.81 30.56 9.08
N ASP A 551 3.49 31.28 10.15
CA ASP A 551 2.12 31.61 10.54
C ASP A 551 1.37 32.37 9.44
N GLU A 552 1.99 33.40 8.86
CA GLU A 552 1.42 34.17 7.74
C GLU A 552 1.18 33.31 6.49
N SER A 553 2.09 32.38 6.18
CA SER A 553 1.93 31.49 5.03
C SER A 553 0.81 30.47 5.24
N ARG A 554 0.67 29.96 6.47
CA ARG A 554 -0.41 29.05 6.88
C ARG A 554 -1.77 29.74 6.88
N GLU A 555 -1.83 31.01 7.29
CA GLU A 555 -3.05 31.81 7.24
C GLU A 555 -3.49 32.06 5.79
N LYS A 556 -2.57 32.47 4.91
CA LYS A 556 -2.84 32.63 3.47
C LYS A 556 -3.34 31.35 2.81
N LEU A 557 -2.77 30.19 3.17
CA LEU A 557 -3.21 28.89 2.65
C LEU A 557 -4.64 28.55 3.10
N ARG A 558 -4.99 28.85 4.36
CA ARG A 558 -6.35 28.65 4.90
C ARG A 558 -7.36 29.55 4.20
N GLU A 559 -7.03 30.82 3.97
CA GLU A 559 -7.90 31.74 3.24
C GLU A 559 -8.15 31.28 1.79
N LEU A 560 -7.12 30.76 1.11
CA LEU A 560 -7.27 30.22 -0.25
C LEU A 560 -8.21 29.00 -0.26
N HIS A 561 -8.02 28.07 0.66
CA HIS A 561 -8.85 26.88 0.77
C HIS A 561 -10.30 27.21 1.17
N GLU A 562 -10.52 28.22 2.01
CA GLU A 562 -11.86 28.70 2.36
C GLU A 562 -12.56 29.35 1.17
N LYS A 563 -11.86 30.20 0.40
CA LYS A 563 -12.38 30.78 -0.85
C LYS A 563 -12.73 29.69 -1.86
N GLU A 564 -11.90 28.66 -1.99
CA GLU A 564 -12.17 27.53 -2.89
C GLU A 564 -13.43 26.75 -2.46
N LEU A 565 -13.58 26.45 -1.17
CA LEU A 565 -14.79 25.82 -0.61
C LEU A 565 -16.05 26.67 -0.82
N GLU A 566 -15.97 27.99 -0.69
CA GLU A 566 -17.10 28.88 -0.96
C GLU A 566 -17.49 28.89 -2.44
N THR A 567 -16.51 28.93 -3.35
CA THR A 567 -16.79 28.85 -4.79
C THR A 567 -17.43 27.52 -5.17
N ALA A 568 -16.95 26.40 -4.62
CA ALA A 568 -17.53 25.08 -4.84
C ALA A 568 -18.97 25.00 -4.30
N ARG A 569 -19.26 25.60 -3.14
CA ARG A 569 -20.63 25.69 -2.59
C ARG A 569 -21.55 26.53 -3.48
N LYS A 570 -21.09 27.67 -4.00
CA LYS A 570 -21.86 28.51 -4.93
C LYS A 570 -22.15 27.77 -6.24
N GLN A 571 -21.15 27.11 -6.82
CA GLN A 571 -21.34 26.28 -8.02
C GLN A 571 -22.32 25.13 -7.78
N PHE A 572 -22.24 24.47 -6.61
CA PHE A 572 -23.18 23.41 -6.25
C PHE A 572 -24.61 23.96 -6.10
N ALA A 573 -24.79 25.09 -5.43
CA ALA A 573 -26.09 25.75 -5.28
C ALA A 573 -26.68 26.19 -6.63
N GLU A 574 -25.88 26.80 -7.51
CA GLU A 574 -26.33 27.18 -8.86
C GLU A 574 -26.68 25.97 -9.73
N SER A 575 -25.91 24.87 -9.62
CA SER A 575 -26.22 23.62 -10.32
C SER A 575 -27.52 22.99 -9.82
N HIS A 576 -27.76 23.06 -8.50
CA HIS A 576 -28.97 22.58 -7.86
C HIS A 576 -30.19 23.42 -8.29
N ASP A 577 -30.07 24.75 -8.26
CA ASP A 577 -31.12 25.69 -8.69
C ASP A 577 -31.45 25.55 -10.19
N LYS A 578 -30.46 25.29 -11.04
CA LYS A 578 -30.68 24.99 -12.47
C LYS A 578 -31.43 23.67 -12.69
N LYS A 579 -31.22 22.67 -11.82
CA LYS A 579 -31.75 21.32 -11.98
C LYS A 579 -33.14 21.14 -11.36
N PHE A 580 -33.44 21.86 -10.27
CA PHE A 580 -34.69 21.73 -9.53
C PHE A 580 -35.57 22.99 -9.56
N GLY A 581 -35.08 24.09 -10.18
CA GLY A 581 -35.76 25.38 -10.18
C GLY A 581 -35.60 26.12 -8.86
N ARG A 582 -35.51 27.46 -8.90
CA ARG A 582 -35.55 28.31 -7.70
C ARG A 582 -36.92 28.18 -7.05
N GLY A 583 -37.00 27.46 -5.94
CA GLY A 583 -38.27 27.14 -5.27
C GLY A 583 -39.06 28.40 -4.90
N LYS A 584 -40.27 28.54 -5.47
CA LYS A 584 -41.30 29.43 -4.94
C LYS A 584 -41.93 28.77 -3.73
N THR A 585 -41.91 29.44 -2.59
CA THR A 585 -42.67 29.04 -1.41
C THR A 585 -44.16 29.25 -1.69
N LEU A 586 -44.91 28.15 -1.86
CA LEU A 586 -46.37 28.17 -1.82
C LEU A 586 -46.81 28.39 -0.36
N GLY A 587 -47.65 29.40 -0.16
CA GLY A 587 -47.92 29.99 1.13
C GLY A 587 -48.71 29.12 2.11
N GLY A 588 -48.71 29.58 3.35
CA GLY A 588 -49.87 29.46 4.22
C GLY A 588 -49.98 28.22 5.11
N PHE A 589 -48.90 27.78 5.76
CA PHE A 589 -49.04 27.07 7.03
C PHE A 589 -48.34 27.87 8.12
N LYS A 590 -49.11 28.41 9.08
CA LYS A 590 -48.55 28.82 10.37
C LYS A 590 -48.14 27.53 11.08
N GLU A 591 -46.89 27.16 10.83
CA GLU A 591 -46.21 26.01 11.40
C GLU A 591 -46.12 26.22 12.92
N THR A 592 -47.02 25.57 13.67
CA THR A 592 -46.94 25.55 15.13
C THR A 592 -45.65 24.82 15.55
N GLU A 593 -44.96 25.33 16.59
CA GLU A 593 -43.67 24.77 17.04
C GLU A 593 -43.73 23.25 17.35
N GLN A 594 -44.90 22.73 17.67
CA GLN A 594 -45.14 21.30 17.87
C GLN A 594 -44.93 20.48 16.59
N HIS A 595 -45.31 20.97 15.41
CA HIS A 595 -45.09 20.26 14.15
C HIS A 595 -43.60 20.17 13.78
N LYS A 596 -42.79 21.19 14.10
CA LYS A 596 -41.33 21.17 13.87
C LYS A 596 -40.61 20.14 14.73
N LEU A 597 -41.11 19.91 15.94
CA LEU A 597 -40.55 18.97 16.90
C LEU A 597 -40.89 17.51 16.58
N ASP A 598 -42.01 17.25 15.89
CA ASP A 598 -42.44 15.89 15.53
C ASP A 598 -41.74 15.32 14.28
N SER A 599 -41.19 16.19 13.43
CA SER A 599 -40.30 15.79 12.33
C SER A 599 -38.86 15.45 12.76
N LEU A 600 -38.51 15.60 14.04
CA LEU A 600 -37.16 15.36 14.58
C LEU A 600 -37.05 14.01 15.28
N THR A 601 -35.90 13.36 15.17
CA THR A 601 -35.64 12.11 15.91
C THR A 601 -35.69 12.34 17.43
N PRO A 602 -36.05 11.33 18.25
CA PRO A 602 -36.24 11.51 19.70
C PRO A 602 -35.04 12.15 20.43
N GLN A 603 -33.82 11.86 19.99
CA GLN A 603 -32.59 12.47 20.54
C GLN A 603 -32.41 13.94 20.16
N GLN A 604 -32.83 14.35 18.97
CA GLN A 604 -32.77 15.76 18.54
C GLN A 604 -33.84 16.59 19.25
N LYS A 605 -35.05 16.03 19.41
CA LYS A 605 -36.12 16.65 20.22
C LYS A 605 -35.66 16.88 21.66
N MET A 606 -34.97 15.91 22.26
CA MET A 606 -34.44 16.02 23.62
C MET A 606 -33.35 17.10 23.75
N ARG A 607 -32.49 17.28 22.74
CA ARG A 607 -31.44 18.30 22.74
C ARG A 607 -32.01 19.73 22.64
N VAL A 608 -32.98 19.93 21.75
CA VAL A 608 -33.69 21.21 21.59
C VAL A 608 -34.45 21.57 22.87
N MET A 609 -35.12 20.61 23.50
CA MET A 609 -35.80 20.83 24.79
C MET A 609 -34.82 21.16 25.93
N ARG A 610 -33.60 20.59 25.91
CA ARG A 610 -32.55 20.89 26.90
C ARG A 610 -32.01 22.31 26.75
N GLU A 611 -31.84 22.75 25.51
CA GLU A 611 -31.38 24.09 25.16
C GLU A 611 -32.46 25.16 25.46
N GLN A 612 -33.73 24.86 25.19
CA GLN A 612 -34.84 25.73 25.59
C GLN A 612 -34.98 25.84 27.11
N ARG A 613 -34.80 24.75 27.86
CA ARG A 613 -34.78 24.80 29.33
C ARG A 613 -33.59 25.60 29.86
N ALA A 614 -32.42 25.47 29.26
CA ALA A 614 -31.25 26.28 29.62
C ALA A 614 -31.50 27.78 29.38
N ARG A 615 -32.05 28.15 28.21
CA ARG A 615 -32.43 29.55 27.92
C ARG A 615 -33.52 30.09 28.85
N ALA A 616 -34.51 29.28 29.21
CA ALA A 616 -35.55 29.71 30.13
C ALA A 616 -35.01 29.93 31.55
N ILE A 617 -34.05 29.12 31.98
CA ILE A 617 -33.33 29.29 33.25
C ILE A 617 -32.47 30.56 33.20
N GLU A 618 -31.72 30.78 32.12
CA GLU A 618 -30.94 32.02 31.92
C GLU A 618 -31.83 33.27 31.91
N ALA A 619 -32.99 33.21 31.23
CA ALA A 619 -33.94 34.33 31.19
C ALA A 619 -34.54 34.63 32.58
N ARG A 620 -34.84 33.59 33.38
CA ARG A 620 -35.29 33.77 34.78
C ARG A 620 -34.20 34.33 35.67
N MET A 621 -32.95 33.87 35.51
CA MET A 621 -31.80 34.40 36.23
C MET A 621 -31.50 35.85 35.85
N LYS A 622 -31.84 36.26 34.62
CA LYS A 622 -31.68 37.62 34.12
C LYS A 622 -32.82 38.56 34.52
N ALA A 623 -33.99 38.02 34.86
CA ALA A 623 -35.15 38.78 35.37
C ALA A 623 -35.15 38.95 36.90
N ASN A 624 -34.36 38.14 37.61
CA ASN A 624 -34.11 38.25 39.07
C ASN A 624 -32.83 39.02 39.42
N LYS A 625 -32.22 39.70 38.44
CA LYS A 625 -31.18 40.71 38.60
C LYS A 625 -31.78 42.06 38.22
#